data_AF-A0A8I3A064-F1
#
_entry.id   AF-A0A8I3A064-F1
#
_cell.length_a   1.000
_cell.length_b   1.000
_cell.length_c   1.000
_cell.angle_alpha   90.00
_cell.angle_beta   90.00
_cell.angle_gamma   90.00
#
_symmetry.space_group_name_H-M   'P 1'
#
loop_
_entity.id
_entity.type
_entity.pdbx_description
1 polymer ?
#
loop_
_entity_poly.entity_id
_entity_poly.type
_entity_poly.pdbx_seq_one_letter_code
_entity_poly.pdbx_strand_id
1 'polypeptide(L)'
;MGRIKKKGQAGAAKNYVTRTQAVKKLQLSLPDFRKLCIWKGIYPREPRNRKKVSKSSTPSTTFYYAKDIQYLLHEPLIHKFREQKALEKKISKALGRGDVGDAKRLEGNAVRTDKTGKPGYTLDHVIRERYPTFIDSLRDLDDCLSMLPSTSTVPAKMIARCERLCLEFQHYLIVSKSLTKSFLSIKGIYYQANIQGEDVLWLVPYKFNQRVVGDIDFRIMGTFVEFYMTLLGFINFRLYTSVGLKYPPKFDLSKDEQSGELGAFILEGQGLANDDEEQPQQQQQITEGETTEHHPDPETQAAVNKRQLGSR
;
A
#
# COMPACT_ATOMS: atom_id res chain seq x y z
N MET A 1 -23.55 -18.93 -47.28
CA MET A 1 -22.21 -18.32 -47.11
C MET A 1 -22.34 -17.06 -46.25
N GLY A 2 -21.47 -16.86 -45.25
CA GLY A 2 -21.55 -15.71 -44.35
C GLY A 2 -21.17 -14.38 -45.02
N ARG A 3 -21.84 -13.28 -44.63
CA ARG A 3 -21.54 -11.91 -45.13
C ARG A 3 -20.05 -11.56 -44.95
N ILE A 4 -19.46 -10.92 -45.97
CA ILE A 4 -18.08 -10.41 -45.95
C ILE A 4 -17.91 -9.42 -44.78
N LYS A 5 -16.96 -9.71 -43.88
CA LYS A 5 -16.69 -8.88 -42.69
C LYS A 5 -15.80 -7.68 -43.06
N LYS A 6 -16.10 -6.49 -42.53
CA LYS A 6 -15.27 -5.29 -42.74
C LYS A 6 -13.93 -5.44 -42.00
N LYS A 7 -12.86 -4.92 -42.60
CA LYS A 7 -11.51 -4.91 -42.01
C LYS A 7 -11.52 -4.22 -40.63
N GLY A 8 -10.93 -4.87 -39.63
CA GLY A 8 -10.85 -4.37 -38.25
C GLY A 8 -12.02 -4.78 -37.33
N GLN A 9 -13.04 -5.48 -37.84
CA GLN A 9 -14.15 -5.99 -37.01
C GLN A 9 -13.88 -7.37 -36.39
N ALA A 10 -12.78 -8.02 -36.76
CA ALA A 10 -12.42 -9.37 -36.30
C ALA A 10 -10.92 -9.49 -35.99
N GLY A 11 -10.57 -10.47 -35.16
CA GLY A 11 -9.20 -10.77 -34.76
C GLY A 11 -8.63 -9.75 -33.76
N ALA A 12 -7.32 -9.51 -33.85
CA ALA A 12 -6.59 -8.65 -32.91
C ALA A 12 -7.20 -7.24 -32.77
N ALA A 13 -7.77 -6.67 -33.84
CA ALA A 13 -8.42 -5.37 -33.79
C ALA A 13 -9.62 -5.29 -32.83
N LYS A 14 -10.32 -6.40 -32.60
CA LYS A 14 -11.43 -6.48 -31.64
C LYS A 14 -10.95 -6.72 -30.21
N ASN A 15 -9.82 -7.41 -30.06
CA ASN A 15 -9.33 -7.86 -28.76
C ASN A 15 -8.66 -6.75 -27.96
N TYR A 16 -8.17 -5.70 -28.62
CA TYR A 16 -7.43 -4.61 -27.99
C TYR A 16 -8.14 -3.26 -28.19
N VAL A 17 -8.01 -2.40 -27.19
CA VAL A 17 -8.55 -1.04 -27.19
C VAL A 17 -7.41 -0.09 -26.81
N THR A 18 -7.32 1.07 -27.46
CA THR A 18 -6.29 2.07 -27.08
C THR A 18 -6.68 2.77 -25.78
N ARG A 19 -5.69 3.28 -25.03
CA ARG A 19 -5.93 4.07 -23.80
C ARG A 19 -6.98 5.18 -24.01
N THR A 20 -6.88 5.93 -25.09
CA THR A 20 -7.81 7.02 -25.41
C THR A 20 -9.24 6.52 -25.66
N GLN A 21 -9.39 5.38 -26.33
CA GLN A 21 -10.71 4.77 -26.53
C GLN A 21 -11.29 4.21 -25.23
N ALA A 22 -10.46 3.60 -24.38
CA ALA A 22 -10.88 3.08 -23.07
C ALA A 22 -11.41 4.20 -22.16
N VAL A 23 -10.64 5.30 -22.04
CA VAL A 23 -11.04 6.48 -21.24
C VAL A 23 -12.36 7.07 -21.75
N LYS A 24 -12.51 7.22 -23.07
CA LYS A 24 -13.76 7.71 -23.68
C LYS A 24 -14.94 6.77 -23.44
N LYS A 25 -14.72 5.45 -23.52
CA LYS A 25 -15.78 4.44 -23.32
C LYS A 25 -16.27 4.41 -21.87
N LEU A 26 -15.36 4.52 -20.90
CA LEU A 26 -15.69 4.53 -19.47
C LEU A 26 -16.21 5.90 -18.98
N GLN A 27 -16.02 6.96 -19.78
CA GLN A 27 -16.38 8.34 -19.45
C GLN A 27 -15.69 8.86 -18.17
N LEU A 28 -14.44 8.46 -17.98
CA LEU A 28 -13.61 8.84 -16.84
C LEU A 28 -12.56 9.88 -17.24
N SER A 29 -11.95 10.55 -16.25
CA SER A 29 -10.73 11.32 -16.49
C SER A 29 -9.53 10.37 -16.65
N LEU A 30 -8.41 10.85 -17.21
CA LEU A 30 -7.21 10.03 -17.33
C LEU A 30 -6.61 9.62 -15.97
N PRO A 31 -6.55 10.51 -14.96
CA PRO A 31 -6.14 10.13 -13.60
C PRO A 31 -7.05 9.04 -12.99
N ASP A 32 -8.37 9.20 -13.06
CA ASP A 32 -9.31 8.22 -12.46
C ASP A 32 -9.24 6.87 -13.17
N PHE A 33 -9.07 6.89 -14.50
CA PHE A 33 -8.83 5.67 -15.26
C PHE A 33 -7.56 4.94 -14.79
N ARG A 34 -6.45 5.68 -14.58
CA ARG A 34 -5.22 5.08 -14.04
C ARG A 34 -5.45 4.49 -12.65
N LYS A 35 -6.17 5.19 -11.78
CA LYS A 35 -6.50 4.70 -10.43
C LYS A 35 -7.26 3.38 -10.48
N LEU A 36 -8.32 3.35 -11.28
CA LEU A 36 -9.15 2.17 -11.45
C LEU A 36 -8.35 0.97 -11.99
N CYS A 37 -7.46 1.21 -12.96
CA CYS A 37 -6.58 0.19 -13.49
C CYS A 37 -5.63 -0.37 -12.43
N ILE A 38 -5.07 0.47 -11.55
CA ILE A 38 -4.18 0.04 -10.46
C ILE A 38 -4.93 -0.86 -9.48
N TRP A 39 -6.10 -0.41 -9.00
CA TRP A 39 -6.88 -1.17 -8.02
C TRP A 39 -7.32 -2.54 -8.55
N LYS A 40 -7.81 -2.59 -9.80
CA LYS A 40 -8.23 -3.84 -10.46
C LYS A 40 -7.08 -4.66 -11.06
N GLY A 41 -5.83 -4.19 -11.00
CA GLY A 41 -4.69 -4.90 -11.57
C GLY A 41 -4.76 -5.05 -13.10
N ILE A 42 -5.32 -4.06 -13.81
CA ILE A 42 -5.40 -4.07 -15.27
C ILE A 42 -4.18 -3.36 -15.84
N TYR A 43 -3.31 -4.15 -16.46
CA TYR A 43 -2.06 -3.67 -17.02
C TYR A 43 -2.16 -3.42 -18.53
N PRO A 44 -1.40 -2.45 -19.06
CA PRO A 44 -1.15 -2.34 -20.48
C PRO A 44 -0.64 -3.65 -21.10
N ARG A 45 -1.05 -3.92 -22.35
CA ARG A 45 -0.64 -5.11 -23.10
C ARG A 45 -0.09 -4.71 -24.46
N GLU A 46 0.94 -5.42 -24.90
CA GLU A 46 1.49 -5.23 -26.24
C GLU A 46 0.89 -6.24 -27.22
N PRO A 47 0.17 -5.80 -28.27
CA PRO A 47 -0.36 -6.70 -29.25
C PRO A 47 0.73 -7.21 -30.18
N ARG A 48 0.75 -8.52 -30.44
CA ARG A 48 1.71 -9.19 -31.34
C ARG A 48 1.85 -8.53 -32.72
N ASN A 49 0.77 -7.92 -33.23
CA ASN A 49 0.78 -7.19 -34.50
C ASN A 49 0.10 -5.82 -34.36
N ARG A 50 0.87 -4.80 -33.99
CA ARG A 50 0.38 -3.42 -33.76
C ARG A 50 -0.35 -2.82 -34.96
N LYS A 51 0.17 -3.04 -36.18
CA LYS A 51 -0.41 -2.57 -37.45
C LYS A 51 -1.82 -3.13 -37.73
N LYS A 52 -2.15 -4.30 -37.18
CA LYS A 52 -3.49 -4.91 -37.35
C LYS A 52 -4.50 -4.33 -36.37
N VAL A 53 -4.05 -3.81 -35.23
CA VAL A 53 -4.91 -3.32 -34.14
C VAL A 53 -5.23 -1.84 -34.30
N SER A 54 -4.23 -1.03 -34.63
CA SER A 54 -4.38 0.41 -34.78
C SER A 54 -4.11 0.83 -36.20
N LYS A 55 -4.96 1.73 -36.72
CA LYS A 55 -4.68 2.48 -37.97
C LYS A 55 -3.66 3.60 -37.75
N SER A 56 -3.44 4.01 -36.50
CA SER A 56 -2.46 5.04 -36.15
C SER A 56 -1.06 4.44 -36.13
N SER A 57 -0.14 5.10 -36.85
CA SER A 57 1.27 4.71 -37.04
C SER A 57 2.17 5.09 -35.85
N THR A 58 1.61 5.56 -34.73
CA THR A 58 2.41 6.03 -33.59
C THR A 58 2.96 4.83 -32.79
N PRO A 59 4.29 4.70 -32.65
CA PRO A 59 4.93 3.57 -31.96
C PRO A 59 4.79 3.62 -30.42
N SER A 60 4.19 4.65 -29.83
CA SER A 60 4.02 4.79 -28.37
C SER A 60 2.55 4.68 -27.89
N THR A 61 1.69 3.99 -28.64
CA THR A 61 0.30 3.76 -28.20
C THR A 61 0.19 2.63 -27.20
N THR A 62 -0.34 2.93 -26.01
CA THR A 62 -0.70 1.94 -25.00
C THR A 62 -2.02 1.25 -25.35
N PHE A 63 -2.04 -0.09 -25.29
CA PHE A 63 -3.24 -0.90 -25.50
C PHE A 63 -3.66 -1.64 -24.23
N TYR A 64 -4.95 -1.93 -24.12
CA TYR A 64 -5.56 -2.76 -23.09
C TYR A 64 -6.43 -3.82 -23.77
N TYR A 65 -6.73 -4.93 -23.09
CA TYR A 65 -7.70 -5.87 -23.62
C TYR A 65 -9.13 -5.29 -23.56
N ALA A 66 -9.89 -5.53 -24.63
CA ALA A 66 -11.28 -5.10 -24.72
C ALA A 66 -12.16 -5.74 -23.63
N LYS A 67 -11.84 -6.98 -23.24
CA LYS A 67 -12.53 -7.73 -22.17
C LYS A 67 -12.32 -7.06 -20.81
N ASP A 68 -11.09 -6.65 -20.49
CA ASP A 68 -10.76 -5.99 -19.22
C ASP A 68 -11.49 -4.64 -19.11
N ILE A 69 -11.54 -3.86 -20.19
CA ILE A 69 -12.29 -2.60 -20.22
C ILE A 69 -13.80 -2.83 -20.13
N GLN A 70 -14.31 -3.95 -20.66
CA GLN A 70 -15.72 -4.32 -20.50
C GLN A 70 -16.02 -4.72 -19.05
N TYR A 71 -15.12 -5.45 -18.40
CA TYR A 71 -15.23 -5.77 -16.98
C TYR A 71 -15.23 -4.51 -16.12
N LEU A 72 -14.34 -3.54 -16.39
CA LEU A 72 -14.33 -2.24 -15.71
C LEU A 72 -15.64 -1.47 -15.86
N LEU A 73 -16.38 -1.64 -16.96
CA LEU A 73 -17.63 -0.91 -17.19
C LEU A 73 -18.68 -1.18 -16.10
N HIS A 74 -18.62 -2.35 -15.47
CA HIS A 74 -19.54 -2.79 -14.43
C HIS A 74 -19.04 -2.47 -13.00
N GLU A 75 -17.92 -1.77 -12.87
CA GLU A 75 -17.33 -1.47 -11.57
C GLU A 75 -18.06 -0.34 -10.84
N PRO A 76 -18.56 -0.55 -9.60
CA PRO A 76 -19.33 0.46 -8.87
C PRO A 76 -18.54 1.74 -8.55
N LEU A 77 -17.21 1.67 -8.43
CA LEU A 77 -16.35 2.83 -8.18
C LEU A 77 -16.44 3.90 -9.29
N ILE A 78 -16.83 3.51 -10.51
CA ILE A 78 -17.05 4.46 -11.61
C ILE A 78 -18.16 5.47 -11.25
N HIS A 79 -19.22 5.01 -10.59
CA HIS A 79 -20.31 5.89 -10.16
C HIS A 79 -19.81 6.91 -9.11
N LYS A 80 -18.95 6.46 -8.19
CA LYS A 80 -18.34 7.33 -7.17
C LYS A 80 -17.44 8.40 -7.78
N PHE A 81 -16.62 8.06 -8.77
CA PHE A 81 -15.83 9.06 -9.49
C PHE A 81 -16.69 10.09 -10.23
N ARG A 82 -17.82 9.65 -10.81
CA ARG A 82 -18.76 10.57 -11.48
C ARG A 82 -19.47 11.49 -10.48
N GLU A 83 -19.88 10.97 -9.33
CA GLU A 83 -20.45 11.76 -8.22
C GLU A 83 -19.46 12.83 -7.74
N GLN A 84 -18.22 12.42 -7.50
CA GLN A 84 -17.16 13.35 -7.06
C GLN A 84 -16.90 14.44 -8.09
N LYS A 85 -16.77 14.08 -9.37
CA LYS A 85 -16.56 15.06 -10.45
C LYS A 85 -17.75 16.03 -10.59
N ALA A 86 -18.98 15.54 -10.43
CA ALA A 86 -20.16 16.38 -10.43
C ALA A 86 -20.16 17.36 -9.25
N LEU A 87 -19.72 16.90 -8.06
CA LEU A 87 -19.56 17.75 -6.89
C LEU A 87 -18.48 18.83 -7.09
N GLU A 88 -17.31 18.45 -7.61
CA GLU A 88 -16.23 19.38 -7.94
C GLU A 88 -16.69 20.47 -8.92
N LYS A 89 -17.49 20.10 -9.92
CA LYS A 89 -18.09 21.06 -10.85
C LYS A 89 -19.07 22.03 -10.17
N LYS A 90 -19.87 21.55 -9.21
CA LYS A 90 -20.77 22.41 -8.41
C LYS A 90 -19.98 23.38 -7.54
N ILE A 91 -18.92 22.91 -6.89
CA ILE A 91 -18.02 23.75 -6.08
C ILE A 91 -17.37 24.83 -6.95
N SER A 92 -16.80 24.44 -8.10
CA SER A 92 -16.19 25.40 -9.04
C SER A 92 -17.20 26.43 -9.56
N LYS A 93 -18.45 26.03 -9.80
CA LYS A 93 -19.52 26.95 -10.20
C LYS A 93 -19.91 27.91 -9.09
N ALA A 94 -20.00 27.46 -7.83
CA ALA A 94 -20.30 28.32 -6.69
C ALA A 94 -19.17 29.33 -6.44
N LEU A 95 -17.92 28.86 -6.45
CA LEU A 95 -16.73 29.72 -6.34
C LEU A 95 -16.65 30.75 -7.48
N GLY A 96 -16.92 30.34 -8.73
CA GLY A 96 -16.95 31.24 -9.87
C GLY A 96 -18.07 32.29 -9.83
N ARG A 97 -19.11 32.08 -9.00
CA ARG A 97 -20.18 33.05 -8.73
C ARG A 97 -19.88 33.93 -7.51
N GLY A 98 -18.78 33.68 -6.79
CA GLY A 98 -18.44 34.38 -5.55
C GLY A 98 -19.22 33.93 -4.32
N ASP A 99 -20.00 32.84 -4.41
CA ASP A 99 -20.76 32.31 -3.27
C ASP A 99 -19.87 31.39 -2.41
N VAL A 100 -19.12 32.01 -1.51
CA VAL A 100 -18.18 31.33 -0.61
C VAL A 100 -18.91 30.45 0.41
N GLY A 101 -20.12 30.82 0.81
CA GLY A 101 -20.92 30.07 1.78
C GLY A 101 -21.38 28.74 1.23
N ASP A 102 -22.00 28.75 0.04
CA ASP A 102 -22.45 27.52 -0.62
C ASP A 102 -21.27 26.66 -1.07
N ALA A 103 -20.17 27.28 -1.53
CA ALA A 103 -18.93 26.57 -1.81
C ALA A 103 -18.39 25.83 -0.58
N LYS A 104 -18.33 26.47 0.59
CA LYS A 104 -17.86 25.83 1.84
C LYS A 104 -18.76 24.68 2.28
N ARG A 105 -20.08 24.83 2.13
CA ARG A 105 -21.06 23.76 2.43
C ARG A 105 -20.86 22.55 1.51
N LEU A 106 -20.69 22.81 0.20
CA LEU A 106 -20.41 21.76 -0.79
C LEU A 106 -19.03 21.13 -0.60
N GLU A 107 -18.03 21.90 -0.17
CA GLU A 107 -16.71 21.38 0.21
C GLU A 107 -16.78 20.48 1.46
N GLY A 108 -17.65 20.77 2.42
CA GLY A 108 -17.89 19.86 3.56
C GLY A 108 -18.42 18.49 3.14
N ASN A 109 -19.17 18.43 2.04
CA ASN A 109 -19.63 17.17 1.43
C ASN A 109 -18.56 16.51 0.55
N ALA A 110 -17.52 17.26 0.16
CA ALA A 110 -16.42 16.72 -0.62
C ALA A 110 -15.44 16.00 0.32
N VAL A 111 -15.49 14.68 0.31
CA VAL A 111 -14.52 13.85 1.05
C VAL A 111 -13.16 13.97 0.35
N ARG A 112 -12.37 14.95 0.81
CA ARG A 112 -11.01 15.20 0.35
C ARG A 112 -10.03 14.34 1.17
N THR A 113 -9.44 13.34 0.51
CA THR A 113 -8.49 12.39 1.13
C THR A 113 -7.31 13.11 1.80
N ASP A 114 -6.89 14.26 1.27
CA ASP A 114 -5.86 15.14 1.82
C ASP A 114 -6.23 15.74 3.19
N LYS A 115 -7.51 16.07 3.43
CA LYS A 115 -7.97 16.69 4.68
C LYS A 115 -8.42 15.65 5.71
N THR A 116 -9.21 14.66 5.30
CA THR A 116 -9.83 13.68 6.20
C THR A 116 -8.99 12.41 6.36
N GLY A 117 -8.03 12.15 5.46
CA GLY A 117 -7.25 10.91 5.45
C GLY A 117 -8.05 9.65 5.07
N LYS A 118 -9.33 9.80 4.72
CA LYS A 118 -10.23 8.73 4.31
C LYS A 118 -10.88 9.11 2.97
N PRO A 119 -10.78 8.26 1.93
CA PRO A 119 -11.52 8.45 0.69
C PRO A 119 -13.03 8.27 0.94
N GLY A 120 -13.87 8.92 0.13
CA GLY A 120 -15.34 8.77 0.18
C GLY A 120 -15.87 7.46 -0.42
N TYR A 121 -14.97 6.52 -0.71
CA TYR A 121 -15.24 5.21 -1.28
C TYR A 121 -14.46 4.15 -0.50
N THR A 122 -14.95 2.92 -0.49
CA THR A 122 -14.25 1.77 0.08
C THR A 122 -13.68 0.90 -1.05
N LEU A 123 -12.55 0.25 -0.78
CA LEU A 123 -11.88 -0.67 -1.73
C LEU A 123 -12.08 -2.14 -1.34
N ASP A 124 -12.93 -2.40 -0.36
CA ASP A 124 -13.13 -3.71 0.26
C ASP A 124 -13.58 -4.78 -0.73
N HIS A 125 -14.52 -4.43 -1.62
CA HIS A 125 -14.99 -5.33 -2.67
C HIS A 125 -13.91 -5.60 -3.72
N VAL A 126 -13.07 -4.60 -4.03
CA VAL A 126 -11.96 -4.76 -4.97
C VAL A 126 -10.92 -5.74 -4.44
N ILE A 127 -10.57 -5.62 -3.15
CA ILE A 127 -9.61 -6.52 -2.51
C ILE A 127 -10.15 -7.94 -2.50
N ARG A 128 -11.42 -8.12 -2.13
CA ARG A 128 -12.05 -9.45 -2.05
C ARG A 128 -12.18 -10.13 -3.42
N GLU A 129 -12.39 -9.35 -4.48
CA GLU A 129 -12.40 -9.86 -5.85
C GLU A 129 -11.00 -10.21 -6.36
N ARG A 130 -9.99 -9.43 -5.98
CA ARG A 130 -8.59 -9.62 -6.43
C ARG A 130 -7.87 -10.73 -5.68
N TYR A 131 -8.17 -10.91 -4.40
CA TYR A 131 -7.61 -11.94 -3.52
C TYR A 131 -8.76 -12.77 -2.93
N PRO A 132 -9.24 -13.80 -3.66
CA PRO A 132 -10.35 -14.64 -3.19
C PRO A 132 -9.97 -15.45 -1.94
N THR A 133 -8.69 -15.82 -1.81
CA THR A 133 -8.16 -16.53 -0.65
C THR A 133 -7.20 -15.66 0.16
N PHE A 134 -7.09 -15.96 1.45
CA PHE A 134 -6.15 -15.26 2.33
C PHE A 134 -4.69 -15.50 1.92
N ILE A 135 -4.36 -16.71 1.45
CA ILE A 135 -3.02 -17.06 0.97
C ILE A 135 -2.62 -16.20 -0.23
N ASP A 136 -3.56 -15.96 -1.16
CA ASP A 136 -3.30 -15.07 -2.31
C ASP A 136 -2.96 -13.64 -1.86
N SER A 137 -3.59 -13.15 -0.78
CA SER A 137 -3.29 -11.82 -0.23
C SER A 137 -1.91 -11.74 0.44
N LEU A 138 -1.42 -12.84 1.03
CA LEU A 138 -0.09 -12.90 1.64
C LEU A 138 1.03 -12.87 0.58
N ARG A 139 0.78 -13.42 -0.62
CA ARG A 139 1.78 -13.45 -1.70
C ARG A 139 2.12 -12.06 -2.25
N ASP A 140 1.17 -11.12 -2.21
CA ASP A 140 1.36 -9.73 -2.63
C ASP A 140 1.79 -8.80 -1.47
N LEU A 141 2.09 -9.37 -0.29
CA LEU A 141 2.44 -8.61 0.92
C LEU A 141 3.84 -7.96 0.87
N ASP A 142 4.79 -8.54 0.12
CA ASP A 142 6.15 -7.97 -0.04
C ASP A 142 6.11 -6.56 -0.64
N ASP A 143 5.42 -6.42 -1.78
CA ASP A 143 5.22 -5.13 -2.47
C ASP A 143 4.50 -4.12 -1.56
N CYS A 144 3.56 -4.60 -0.74
CA CYS A 144 2.86 -3.77 0.23
C CYS A 144 3.82 -3.23 1.30
N LEU A 145 4.56 -4.09 1.99
CA LEU A 145 5.44 -3.70 3.10
C LEU A 145 6.64 -2.86 2.63
N SER A 146 7.19 -3.14 1.45
CA SER A 146 8.31 -2.39 0.88
C SER A 146 7.93 -0.99 0.38
N MET A 147 6.66 -0.78 0.00
CA MET A 147 6.18 0.49 -0.56
C MET A 147 5.56 1.44 0.47
N LEU A 148 5.10 0.94 1.61
CA LEU A 148 4.45 1.76 2.65
C LEU A 148 5.34 2.84 3.32
N PRO A 149 6.68 2.72 3.42
CA PRO A 149 7.53 3.81 3.91
C PRO A 149 7.87 4.81 2.77
N SER A 150 6.86 5.46 2.19
CA SER A 150 7.06 6.36 1.04
C SER A 150 6.92 7.86 1.38
N THR A 151 8.08 8.53 1.46
CA THR A 151 8.42 9.94 1.12
C THR A 151 7.50 11.11 1.50
N SER A 152 8.10 12.27 1.78
CA SER A 152 7.44 13.53 2.19
C SER A 152 6.39 14.13 1.23
N THR A 153 6.23 13.58 0.02
CA THR A 153 5.28 14.03 -1.01
C THR A 153 3.89 13.42 -0.86
N VAL A 154 3.75 12.33 -0.11
CA VAL A 154 2.45 11.72 0.24
C VAL A 154 1.86 12.44 1.45
N PRO A 155 0.52 12.60 1.57
CA PRO A 155 -0.08 13.28 2.71
C PRO A 155 0.36 12.66 4.04
N ALA A 156 0.79 13.49 5.00
CA ALA A 156 1.32 13.03 6.30
C ALA A 156 0.35 12.09 7.04
N LYS A 157 -0.96 12.32 6.93
CA LYS A 157 -1.99 11.43 7.51
C LYS A 157 -2.00 10.03 6.91
N MET A 158 -1.74 9.91 5.61
CA MET A 158 -1.60 8.60 4.97
C MET A 158 -0.35 7.90 5.44
N ILE A 159 0.78 8.62 5.53
CA ILE A 159 2.06 8.09 6.02
C ILE A 159 1.92 7.56 7.45
N ALA A 160 1.38 8.36 8.37
CA ALA A 160 1.17 7.95 9.76
C ALA A 160 0.29 6.70 9.87
N ARG A 161 -0.72 6.57 9.00
CA ARG A 161 -1.57 5.37 8.96
C ARG A 161 -0.83 4.16 8.36
N CYS A 162 0.03 4.36 7.37
CA CYS A 162 0.87 3.30 6.81
C CYS A 162 1.85 2.78 7.85
N GLU A 163 2.54 3.68 8.55
CA GLU A 163 3.47 3.37 9.63
C GLU A 163 2.78 2.57 10.74
N ARG A 164 1.62 3.03 11.20
CA ARG A 164 0.80 2.28 12.15
C ARG A 164 0.48 0.86 11.67
N LEU A 165 0.03 0.69 10.43
CA LEU A 165 -0.32 -0.64 9.89
C LEU A 165 0.90 -1.56 9.78
N CYS A 166 2.06 -1.01 9.43
CA CYS A 166 3.33 -1.74 9.41
C CYS A 166 3.75 -2.18 10.82
N LEU A 167 3.62 -1.29 11.81
CA LEU A 167 3.90 -1.62 13.20
C LEU A 167 2.93 -2.68 13.74
N GLU A 168 1.64 -2.59 13.41
CA GLU A 168 0.65 -3.62 13.74
C GLU A 168 1.06 -4.99 13.17
N PHE A 169 1.58 -5.03 11.94
CA PHE A 169 2.06 -6.26 11.32
C PHE A 169 3.33 -6.80 12.01
N GLN A 170 4.30 -5.94 12.31
CA GLN A 170 5.52 -6.31 13.02
C GLN A 170 5.22 -6.82 14.44
N HIS A 171 4.27 -6.19 15.14
CA HIS A 171 3.80 -6.64 16.44
C HIS A 171 3.22 -8.05 16.37
N TYR A 172 2.40 -8.36 15.35
CA TYR A 172 1.94 -9.73 15.12
C TYR A 172 3.10 -10.71 14.96
N LEU A 173 4.12 -10.38 14.16
CA LEU A 173 5.28 -11.25 13.94
C LEU A 173 6.08 -11.55 15.22
N ILE A 174 6.15 -10.58 16.13
CA ILE A 174 6.80 -10.74 17.44
C ILE A 174 6.00 -11.71 18.31
N VAL A 175 4.70 -11.50 18.42
CA VAL A 175 3.81 -12.35 19.23
C VAL A 175 3.77 -13.78 18.68
N SER A 176 3.68 -13.95 17.36
CA SER A 176 3.61 -15.25 16.71
C SER A 176 4.97 -15.94 16.57
N LYS A 177 6.08 -15.23 16.83
CA LYS A 177 7.47 -15.69 16.66
C LYS A 177 7.71 -16.30 15.26
N SER A 178 7.16 -15.67 14.23
CA SER A 178 7.13 -16.22 12.86
C SER A 178 8.33 -15.80 11.98
N LEU A 179 9.21 -14.94 12.49
CA LEU A 179 10.40 -14.49 11.75
C LEU A 179 11.43 -15.62 11.67
N THR A 180 11.88 -15.96 10.45
CA THR A 180 12.80 -17.07 10.22
C THR A 180 14.21 -16.61 9.87
N LYS A 181 14.35 -15.62 8.98
CA LYS A 181 15.66 -15.13 8.51
C LYS A 181 15.69 -13.62 8.48
N SER A 182 16.89 -13.08 8.70
CA SER A 182 17.20 -11.65 8.56
C SER A 182 18.52 -11.48 7.81
N PHE A 183 18.57 -10.54 6.87
CA PHE A 183 19.78 -10.23 6.11
C PHE A 183 19.98 -8.72 6.00
N LEU A 184 21.11 -8.23 6.50
CA LEU A 184 21.47 -6.82 6.43
C LEU A 184 22.20 -6.53 5.12
N SER A 185 21.67 -5.59 4.35
CA SER A 185 22.24 -5.11 3.09
C SER A 185 22.58 -3.62 3.19
N ILE A 186 23.21 -3.09 2.14
CA ILE A 186 23.42 -1.64 1.97
C ILE A 186 22.07 -0.91 1.79
N LYS A 187 21.09 -1.56 1.18
CA LYS A 187 19.75 -0.97 0.92
C LYS A 187 18.88 -0.88 2.17
N GLY A 188 19.13 -1.71 3.17
CA GLY A 188 18.26 -1.90 4.32
C GLY A 188 18.32 -3.33 4.84
N ILE A 189 17.33 -3.69 5.65
CA ILE A 189 17.22 -4.99 6.30
C ILE A 189 16.14 -5.82 5.59
N TYR A 190 16.53 -6.98 5.08
CA TYR A 190 15.61 -7.97 4.55
C TYR A 190 15.15 -8.88 5.67
N TYR A 191 13.84 -9.05 5.81
CA TYR A 191 13.22 -9.97 6.75
C TYR A 191 12.44 -11.03 5.99
N GLN A 192 12.55 -12.28 6.45
CA GLN A 192 11.73 -13.39 5.98
C GLN A 192 10.92 -13.93 7.16
N ALA A 193 9.61 -14.06 7.00
CA ALA A 193 8.71 -14.68 7.98
C ALA A 193 7.87 -15.77 7.33
N ASN A 194 7.63 -16.86 8.06
CA ASN A 194 6.72 -17.93 7.64
C ASN A 194 5.33 -17.68 8.23
N ILE A 195 4.35 -17.37 7.38
CA ILE A 195 2.97 -17.09 7.78
C ILE A 195 2.06 -18.14 7.13
N GLN A 196 1.48 -19.02 7.93
CA GLN A 196 0.56 -20.07 7.46
C GLN A 196 1.14 -20.94 6.32
N GLY A 197 2.45 -21.19 6.33
CA GLY A 197 3.13 -22.02 5.33
C GLY A 197 3.62 -21.27 4.09
N GLU A 198 3.35 -19.96 3.96
CA GLU A 198 3.94 -19.11 2.92
C GLU A 198 5.09 -18.28 3.50
N ASP A 199 6.20 -18.22 2.78
CA ASP A 199 7.36 -17.41 3.15
C ASP A 199 7.22 -16.01 2.55
N VAL A 200 7.07 -15.00 3.42
CA VAL A 200 7.01 -13.59 3.02
C VAL A 200 8.38 -12.97 3.24
N LEU A 201 8.99 -12.45 2.18
CA LEU A 201 10.21 -11.65 2.23
C LEU A 201 9.81 -10.18 2.07
N TRP A 202 10.41 -9.26 2.82
CA TRP A 202 10.27 -7.82 2.56
C TRP A 202 11.52 -7.05 2.99
N LEU A 203 11.67 -5.85 2.43
CA LEU A 203 12.77 -4.93 2.73
C LEU A 203 12.31 -3.77 3.61
N VAL A 204 12.98 -3.56 4.74
CA VAL A 204 12.85 -2.36 5.57
C VAL A 204 14.05 -1.46 5.33
N PRO A 205 13.89 -0.27 4.73
CA PRO A 205 14.99 0.66 4.51
C PRO A 205 15.49 1.22 5.84
N TYR A 206 16.79 1.57 5.90
CA TYR A 206 17.31 2.32 7.04
C TYR A 206 16.65 3.70 7.11
N LYS A 207 16.39 4.19 8.32
CA LYS A 207 15.79 5.51 8.61
C LYS A 207 16.78 6.65 8.33
N PHE A 208 17.22 6.79 7.07
CA PHE A 208 18.05 7.90 6.60
C PHE A 208 17.22 8.95 5.88
N ASN A 209 17.69 10.19 5.89
CA ASN A 209 17.10 11.28 5.11
C ASN A 209 17.34 11.03 3.61
N GLN A 210 16.36 10.41 2.95
CA GLN A 210 16.41 10.14 1.52
C GLN A 210 16.12 11.42 0.73
N ARG A 211 16.95 11.72 -0.28
CA ARG A 211 16.66 12.80 -1.22
C ARG A 211 15.67 12.32 -2.26
N VAL A 212 14.51 12.97 -2.31
CA VAL A 212 13.48 12.70 -3.31
C VAL A 212 13.99 13.12 -4.69
N VAL A 213 14.11 12.17 -5.61
CA VAL A 213 14.45 12.44 -7.01
C VAL A 213 13.18 12.83 -7.76
N GLY A 214 13.21 13.92 -8.53
CA GLY A 214 12.03 14.54 -9.16
C GLY A 214 11.38 13.75 -10.31
N ASP A 215 11.85 12.55 -10.63
CA ASP A 215 11.36 11.74 -11.76
C ASP A 215 10.20 10.79 -11.38
N ILE A 216 9.76 10.80 -10.11
CA ILE A 216 8.75 9.87 -9.60
C ILE A 216 7.36 10.52 -9.58
N ASP A 217 6.36 9.89 -10.21
CA ASP A 217 4.96 10.34 -10.15
C ASP A 217 4.27 9.87 -8.86
N PHE A 218 4.38 10.67 -7.81
CA PHE A 218 3.79 10.40 -6.50
C PHE A 218 2.26 10.26 -6.49
N ARG A 219 1.56 10.75 -7.53
CA ARG A 219 0.10 10.55 -7.62
C ARG A 219 -0.24 9.10 -7.93
N ILE A 220 0.57 8.45 -8.75
CA ILE A 220 0.44 7.01 -9.04
C ILE A 220 0.81 6.22 -7.79
N MET A 221 1.94 6.56 -7.15
CA MET A 221 2.39 5.90 -5.91
C MET A 221 1.36 6.01 -4.79
N GLY A 222 0.76 7.19 -4.57
CA GLY A 222 -0.28 7.37 -3.56
C GLY A 222 -1.52 6.49 -3.78
N THR A 223 -1.82 6.14 -5.04
CA THR A 223 -2.92 5.21 -5.36
C THR A 223 -2.60 3.77 -4.97
N PHE A 224 -1.34 3.35 -5.16
CA PHE A 224 -0.88 2.04 -4.70
C PHE A 224 -0.85 1.97 -3.18
N VAL A 225 -0.32 3.01 -2.52
CA VAL A 225 -0.33 3.12 -1.05
C VAL A 225 -1.75 3.02 -0.52
N GLU A 226 -2.71 3.74 -1.10
CA GLU A 226 -4.13 3.65 -0.70
C GLU A 226 -4.69 2.22 -0.78
N PHE A 227 -4.40 1.51 -1.88
CA PHE A 227 -4.81 0.12 -2.07
C PHE A 227 -4.18 -0.82 -1.04
N TYR A 228 -2.86 -0.69 -0.86
CA TYR A 228 -2.08 -1.50 0.07
C TYR A 228 -2.42 -1.25 1.53
N MET A 229 -2.79 -0.02 1.91
CA MET A 229 -3.30 0.28 3.25
C MET A 229 -4.58 -0.50 3.56
N THR A 230 -5.52 -0.56 2.60
CA THR A 230 -6.73 -1.36 2.78
C THR A 230 -6.43 -2.86 2.80
N LEU A 231 -5.50 -3.35 1.95
CA LEU A 231 -5.07 -4.76 1.93
C LEU A 231 -4.46 -5.18 3.26
N LEU A 232 -3.48 -4.41 3.76
CA LEU A 232 -2.79 -4.69 5.01
C LEU A 232 -3.75 -4.65 6.22
N GLY A 233 -4.76 -3.77 6.19
CA GLY A 233 -5.82 -3.75 7.20
C GLY A 233 -6.62 -5.07 7.26
N PHE A 234 -6.99 -5.64 6.10
CA PHE A 234 -7.66 -6.95 6.05
C PHE A 234 -6.75 -8.08 6.53
N ILE A 235 -5.47 -8.02 6.16
CA ILE A 235 -4.48 -9.02 6.56
C ILE A 235 -4.28 -8.99 8.07
N ASN A 236 -3.98 -7.81 8.64
CA ASN A 236 -3.80 -7.65 10.09
C ASN A 236 -5.04 -8.09 10.85
N PHE A 237 -6.25 -7.73 10.41
CA PHE A 237 -7.48 -8.20 11.04
C PHE A 237 -7.54 -9.73 11.13
N ARG A 238 -7.24 -10.44 10.03
CA ARG A 238 -7.26 -11.91 10.00
C ARG A 238 -6.15 -12.52 10.85
N LEU A 239 -4.94 -11.96 10.79
CA LEU A 239 -3.78 -12.43 11.56
C LEU A 239 -3.99 -12.28 13.07
N TYR A 240 -4.45 -11.12 13.53
CA TYR A 240 -4.75 -10.88 14.94
C TYR A 240 -5.86 -11.80 15.44
N THR A 241 -6.94 -11.93 14.67
CA THR A 241 -8.03 -12.85 14.99
C THR A 241 -7.53 -14.31 15.07
N SER A 242 -6.57 -14.70 14.24
CA SER A 242 -6.02 -16.07 14.27
C SER A 242 -5.21 -16.40 15.52
N VAL A 243 -4.62 -15.38 16.16
CA VAL A 243 -3.86 -15.50 17.42
C VAL A 243 -4.75 -15.21 18.65
N GLY A 244 -6.01 -14.83 18.45
CA GLY A 244 -6.95 -14.51 19.53
C GLY A 244 -6.78 -13.11 20.13
N LEU A 245 -6.10 -12.20 19.42
CA LEU A 245 -5.95 -10.79 19.80
C LEU A 245 -7.08 -9.95 19.22
N LYS A 246 -7.49 -8.91 19.96
CA LYS A 246 -8.49 -7.96 19.49
C LYS A 246 -7.89 -7.01 18.44
N TYR A 247 -8.60 -6.83 17.32
CA TYR A 247 -8.25 -5.87 16.27
C TYR A 247 -9.29 -4.75 16.16
N PRO A 248 -8.89 -3.48 15.97
CA PRO A 248 -7.51 -2.96 16.00
C PRO A 248 -6.93 -2.93 17.42
N PRO A 249 -5.61 -3.15 17.60
CA PRO A 249 -4.98 -3.08 18.91
C PRO A 249 -5.06 -1.66 19.47
N LYS A 250 -5.12 -1.55 20.81
CA LYS A 250 -5.06 -0.25 21.48
C LYS A 250 -3.66 0.33 21.32
N PHE A 251 -3.62 1.60 20.95
CA PHE A 251 -2.39 2.35 20.70
C PHE A 251 -2.28 3.46 21.73
N ASP A 252 -1.23 3.43 22.54
CA ASP A 252 -0.96 4.44 23.54
C ASP A 252 -0.19 5.61 22.93
N LEU A 253 -0.90 6.72 22.70
CA LEU A 253 -0.34 7.93 22.11
C LEU A 253 0.80 8.52 22.97
N SER A 254 0.74 8.35 24.30
CA SER A 254 1.77 8.91 25.18
C SER A 254 3.11 8.20 25.04
N LYS A 255 3.08 6.88 24.82
CA LYS A 255 4.27 6.07 24.55
C LYS A 255 4.80 6.29 23.14
N ASP A 256 3.93 6.54 22.17
CA ASP A 256 4.33 6.87 20.80
C ASP A 256 5.04 8.22 20.72
N GLU A 257 4.56 9.24 21.45
CA GLU A 257 5.24 10.53 21.57
C GLU A 257 6.65 10.40 22.20
N GLN A 258 6.86 9.37 23.04
CA GLN A 258 8.15 9.00 23.59
C GLN A 258 8.99 8.11 22.66
N SER A 259 8.63 8.00 21.38
CA SER A 259 9.28 7.14 20.38
C SER A 259 9.24 5.64 20.74
N GLY A 260 8.18 5.20 21.42
CA GLY A 260 8.01 3.81 21.84
C GLY A 260 7.83 2.82 20.69
N GLU A 261 7.45 3.27 19.48
CA GLU A 261 7.21 2.46 18.28
C GLU A 261 6.41 1.17 18.59
N LEU A 262 7.07 0.01 18.64
CA LEU A 262 6.46 -1.29 18.96
C LEU A 262 5.98 -1.41 20.42
N GLY A 263 6.60 -0.69 21.35
CA GLY A 263 6.23 -0.67 22.77
C GLY A 263 4.99 0.17 23.09
N ALA A 264 4.43 0.89 22.09
CA ALA A 264 3.20 1.65 22.24
C ALA A 264 1.93 0.80 22.11
N PHE A 265 2.04 -0.45 21.65
CA PHE A 265 0.91 -1.36 21.54
C PHE A 265 0.60 -2.04 22.88
N ILE A 266 -0.66 -1.98 23.30
CA ILE A 266 -1.16 -2.69 24.48
C ILE A 266 -1.86 -3.97 24.00
N LEU A 267 -1.40 -5.11 24.50
CA LEU A 267 -1.95 -6.42 24.20
C LEU A 267 -3.27 -6.62 24.93
N GLU A 268 -4.37 -6.80 24.18
CA GLU A 268 -5.65 -7.24 24.72
C GLU A 268 -6.13 -8.45 23.91
N GLY A 269 -6.26 -9.61 24.56
CA GLY A 269 -6.68 -10.85 23.91
C GLY A 269 -7.28 -11.85 24.90
N GLN A 270 -8.11 -12.76 24.40
CA GLN A 270 -8.83 -13.74 25.23
C GLN A 270 -7.91 -14.73 25.98
N GLY A 271 -6.64 -14.82 25.61
CA GLY A 271 -5.64 -15.69 26.27
C GLY A 271 -4.67 -14.97 27.22
N LEU A 272 -4.74 -13.64 27.35
CA LEU A 272 -3.85 -12.85 28.23
C LEU A 272 -4.51 -12.48 29.56
N ALA A 273 -5.84 -12.60 29.66
CA ALA A 273 -6.59 -12.28 30.87
C ALA A 273 -6.39 -13.30 32.01
N ASN A 274 -5.61 -14.37 31.80
CA ASN A 274 -5.36 -15.41 32.81
C ASN A 274 -3.95 -15.36 33.41
N ASP A 275 -3.04 -14.52 32.90
CA ASP A 275 -1.66 -14.44 33.39
C ASP A 275 -1.38 -13.19 34.26
N ASP A 276 -2.34 -12.26 34.36
CA ASP A 276 -2.19 -10.99 35.10
C ASP A 276 -2.67 -11.07 36.57
N GLU A 277 -3.21 -12.21 37.02
CA GLU A 277 -3.59 -12.44 38.42
C GLU A 277 -2.74 -13.54 39.06
N GLU A 278 -1.44 -13.32 39.23
CA GLU A 278 -0.65 -13.78 40.39
C GLU A 278 0.84 -13.42 40.20
N GLN A 279 1.26 -12.25 40.71
CA GLN A 279 2.50 -12.12 41.48
C GLN A 279 2.60 -10.75 42.18
N PRO A 280 2.61 -10.70 43.53
CA PRO A 280 2.78 -9.46 44.27
C PRO A 280 4.23 -8.95 44.22
N GLN A 281 4.34 -7.63 44.25
CA GLN A 281 5.55 -6.82 44.24
C GLN A 281 6.62 -7.30 45.24
N GLN A 282 7.81 -7.63 44.73
CA GLN A 282 9.06 -7.47 45.48
C GLN A 282 9.98 -6.54 44.68
N GLN A 283 10.04 -5.29 45.15
CA GLN A 283 11.11 -4.36 44.81
C GLN A 283 12.41 -4.88 45.40
N GLN A 284 13.35 -5.31 44.56
CA GLN A 284 14.77 -5.32 44.91
C GLN A 284 15.48 -4.27 44.05
N GLN A 285 15.95 -3.23 44.75
CA GLN A 285 16.90 -2.25 44.25
C GLN A 285 18.19 -2.97 43.82
N ILE A 286 18.60 -2.79 42.58
CA ILE A 286 19.93 -3.19 42.11
C ILE A 286 20.79 -1.93 42.07
N THR A 287 21.66 -1.83 43.08
CA THR A 287 22.71 -0.84 43.23
C THR A 287 23.78 -1.04 42.16
N GLU A 288 24.41 0.07 41.75
CA GLU A 288 25.46 0.20 40.74
C GLU A 288 26.59 -0.85 40.88
N GLY A 289 26.90 -1.54 39.77
CA GLY A 289 28.00 -2.50 39.67
C GLY A 289 28.51 -2.65 38.23
N GLU A 290 29.72 -2.14 38.00
CA GLU A 290 30.72 -2.44 36.96
C GLU A 290 30.27 -2.54 35.49
N THR A 291 30.56 -1.46 34.75
CA THR A 291 30.70 -1.44 33.28
C THR A 291 31.81 -2.39 32.83
N THR A 292 31.44 -3.56 32.32
CA THR A 292 32.34 -4.36 31.46
C THR A 292 32.16 -3.88 30.02
N GLU A 293 33.14 -3.11 29.55
CA GLU A 293 33.23 -2.68 28.15
C GLU A 293 33.39 -3.93 27.26
N HIS A 294 32.37 -4.24 26.46
CA HIS A 294 32.47 -5.28 25.45
C HIS A 294 33.25 -4.72 24.25
N HIS A 295 34.59 -4.83 24.31
CA HIS A 295 35.46 -4.55 23.17
C HIS A 295 35.24 -5.65 22.13
N PRO A 296 35.00 -5.30 20.85
CA PRO A 296 34.86 -6.30 19.80
C PRO A 296 36.21 -7.01 19.57
N ASP A 297 36.13 -8.31 19.32
CA ASP A 297 37.27 -9.21 19.20
C ASP A 297 38.29 -8.70 18.15
N PRO A 298 39.55 -8.44 18.54
CA PRO A 298 40.54 -7.74 17.70
C PRO A 298 40.85 -8.45 16.37
N GLU A 299 40.68 -9.77 16.28
CA GLU A 299 40.83 -10.50 15.01
C GLU A 299 39.72 -10.14 14.00
N THR A 300 38.50 -9.92 14.50
CA THR A 300 37.35 -9.55 13.69
C THR A 300 37.49 -8.12 13.16
N GLN A 301 37.97 -7.20 14.00
CA GLN A 301 38.26 -5.81 13.61
C GLN A 301 39.37 -5.74 12.55
N ALA A 302 40.42 -6.55 12.70
CA ALA A 302 41.52 -6.62 11.75
C ALA A 302 41.08 -7.16 10.38
N ALA A 303 40.19 -8.16 10.36
CA ALA A 303 39.62 -8.70 9.13
C ALA A 303 38.75 -7.68 8.37
N VAL A 304 37.97 -6.86 9.10
CA VAL A 304 37.15 -5.78 8.52
C VAL A 304 38.03 -4.67 7.94
N ASN A 305 39.06 -4.23 8.68
CA ASN A 305 39.98 -3.19 8.22
C ASN A 305 40.76 -3.63 6.98
N LYS A 306 41.20 -4.90 6.92
CA LYS A 306 41.93 -5.44 5.77
C LYS A 306 41.07 -5.52 4.51
N ARG A 307 39.75 -5.71 4.64
CA ARG A 307 38.81 -5.68 3.51
C ARG A 307 38.51 -4.25 3.01
N GLN A 308 38.55 -3.25 3.90
CA GLN A 308 38.35 -1.85 3.50
C GLN A 308 39.56 -1.26 2.77
N LEU A 309 40.77 -1.70 3.08
CA LEU A 309 42.01 -1.22 2.44
C LEU A 309 42.28 -1.82 1.05
N GLY A 310 41.62 -2.92 0.67
CA GLY A 310 41.80 -3.57 -0.64
C GLY A 310 40.92 -3.01 -1.78
N SER A 311 40.17 -1.93 -1.54
CA SER A 311 39.24 -1.34 -2.51
C SER A 311 39.57 0.12 -2.87
N ARG A 312 40.84 0.51 -2.81
CA ARG A 312 41.34 1.77 -3.38
C ARG A 312 42.39 1.49 -4.43
#